data_AF-R5CSE9-F1
#
_entry.id   AF-R5CSE9-F1
#
_cell.length_a   1.000
_cell.length_b   1.000
_cell.length_c   1.000
_cell.angle_alpha   90.00
_cell.angle_beta   90.00
_cell.angle_gamma   90.00
#
_symmetry.space_group_name_H-M   'P 1'
#
loop_
_entity.id
_entity.type
_entity.pdbx_description
1 polymer ?
#
loop_
_entity_poly.entity_id
_entity_poly.type
_entity_poly.pdbx_seq_one_letter_code
_entity_poly.pdbx_strand_id
1 'polypeptide(L)' 'MKYKINDHAKAFLEENLPEALAAESSFEALKMLYALIDEKGFEAPKYDKLNDFGILADEVYDEIYELNM' A
#
# COMPACT_ATOMS: atom_id res chain seq x y z
N MET A 1 -9.67 -6.41 -12.39
CA MET A 1 -8.95 -6.37 -11.11
C MET A 1 -9.62 -7.36 -10.17
N LYS A 2 -8.86 -8.25 -9.51
CA LYS A 2 -9.44 -9.36 -8.71
C LYS A 2 -9.88 -8.94 -7.30
N TYR A 3 -9.67 -7.67 -6.94
CA TYR A 3 -10.10 -7.05 -5.69
C TYR A 3 -10.54 -5.60 -5.96
N LYS A 4 -11.29 -5.01 -5.02
CA LYS A 4 -11.77 -3.62 -5.10
C LYS A 4 -10.66 -2.64 -4.74
N ILE A 5 -10.62 -1.51 -5.43
CA ILE A 5 -9.70 -0.41 -5.17
C ILE A 5 -10.40 0.89 -5.55
N ASN A 6 -10.05 2.00 -4.89
CA ASN A 6 -10.51 3.33 -5.29
C ASN A 6 -9.47 4.00 -6.22
N ASP A 7 -9.78 5.19 -6.75
CA ASP A 7 -8.91 5.89 -7.69
C ASP A 7 -7.59 6.36 -7.06
N HIS A 8 -7.62 6.73 -5.77
CA HIS A 8 -6.44 7.18 -5.02
C HIS A 8 -5.43 6.04 -4.84
N ALA A 9 -5.86 4.93 -4.24
CA ALA A 9 -5.07 3.71 -4.11
C ALA A 9 -4.56 3.19 -5.46
N LYS A 10 -5.39 3.26 -6.52
CA LYS A 10 -4.96 2.84 -7.85
C LYS A 10 -3.82 3.69 -8.38
N ALA A 11 -3.93 5.02 -8.30
CA ALA A 11 -2.88 5.94 -8.75
C ALA A 11 -1.57 5.73 -7.98
N PHE A 12 -1.65 5.58 -6.64
CA PHE A 12 -0.48 5.31 -5.82
C PHE A 12 0.23 4.00 -6.23
N LEU A 13 -0.53 2.92 -6.42
CA LEU A 13 0.02 1.64 -6.83
C LEU A 13 0.60 1.68 -8.26
N GLU A 14 0.00 2.42 -9.20
CA GLU A 14 0.54 2.57 -10.56
C GLU A 14 1.96 3.19 -10.55
N GLU A 15 2.21 4.12 -9.65
CA GLU A 15 3.51 4.82 -9.54
C GLU A 15 4.54 4.05 -8.71
N ASN A 16 4.11 3.39 -7.62
CA ASN A 16 5.02 2.90 -6.59
C ASN A 16 5.09 1.37 -6.49
N LEU A 17 4.05 0.65 -6.92
CA LEU A 17 3.93 -0.81 -6.75
C LEU A 17 2.98 -1.44 -7.78
N PRO A 18 3.26 -1.32 -9.09
CA PRO A 18 2.34 -1.75 -10.15
C PRO A 18 2.04 -3.25 -10.14
N GLU A 19 2.95 -4.07 -9.61
CA GLU A 19 2.75 -5.50 -9.41
C GLU A 19 1.58 -5.83 -8.48
N ALA A 20 1.26 -4.96 -7.51
CA ALA A 20 0.12 -5.17 -6.63
C ALA A 20 -1.21 -5.10 -7.39
N LEU A 21 -1.31 -4.28 -8.45
CA LEU A 21 -2.50 -4.20 -9.30
C LEU A 21 -2.79 -5.52 -10.04
N ALA A 22 -1.77 -6.33 -10.26
CA ALA A 22 -1.87 -7.65 -10.89
C ALA A 22 -2.07 -8.79 -9.88
N ALA A 23 -2.08 -8.51 -8.58
CA ALA A 23 -2.23 -9.51 -7.52
C ALA A 23 -3.55 -10.28 -7.65
N GLU A 24 -3.53 -11.55 -7.22
CA GLU A 24 -4.70 -12.42 -7.37
C GLU A 24 -5.78 -12.15 -6.33
N SER A 25 -5.43 -11.44 -5.25
CA SER A 25 -6.33 -11.09 -4.15
C SER A 25 -5.90 -9.78 -3.48
N SER A 26 -6.83 -9.17 -2.73
CA SER A 26 -6.50 -8.04 -1.85
C SER A 26 -5.42 -8.40 -0.84
N PHE A 27 -5.46 -9.62 -0.30
CA PHE A 27 -4.46 -10.09 0.67
C PHE A 27 -3.03 -10.08 0.11
N GLU A 28 -2.85 -10.54 -1.12
CA GLU A 28 -1.55 -10.48 -1.79
C GLU A 28 -1.08 -9.05 -2.03
N ALA A 29 -1.98 -8.17 -2.51
CA ALA A 29 -1.67 -6.75 -2.70
C ALA A 29 -1.28 -6.07 -1.38
N LEU A 30 -2.06 -6.29 -0.31
CA LEU A 30 -1.78 -5.76 1.03
C LEU A 30 -0.44 -6.25 1.58
N LYS A 31 -0.09 -7.52 1.35
CA LYS A 31 1.21 -8.06 1.77
C LYS A 31 2.39 -7.39 1.05
N MET A 32 2.25 -7.11 -0.25
CA MET A 32 3.27 -6.39 -1.02
C MET A 32 3.40 -4.95 -0.53
N LEU A 33 2.28 -4.28 -0.28
CA LEU A 33 2.25 -2.90 0.22
C LEU A 33 2.85 -2.78 1.62
N TYR A 34 2.56 -3.74 2.52
CA TYR A 34 3.17 -3.81 3.84
C TYR A 34 4.71 -3.91 3.76
N ALA A 35 5.24 -4.74 2.85
CA ALA A 35 6.68 -4.83 2.64
C ALA A 35 7.30 -3.52 2.12
N LEU A 36 6.58 -2.80 1.26
CA LEU A 36 7.00 -1.49 0.76
C LEU A 36 7.02 -0.42 1.87
N ILE A 37 6.03 -0.45 2.77
CA ILE A 37 5.99 0.43 3.96
C ILE A 37 7.16 0.10 4.90
N ASP A 38 7.43 -1.18 5.15
CA ASP A 38 8.58 -1.60 5.97
C ASP A 38 9.92 -1.13 5.38
N GLU A 39 10.08 -1.19 4.05
CA GLU A 39 11.30 -0.77 3.37
C GLU A 39 11.49 0.76 3.33
N LYS A 40 10.42 1.52 3.05
CA LYS A 40 10.52 2.94 2.67
C LYS A 40 9.68 3.88 3.51
N GLY A 41 8.77 3.37 4.34
CA GLY A 41 7.74 4.13 5.01
C GLY A 41 8.17 4.84 6.29
N PHE A 42 9.39 4.62 6.78
CA PHE A 42 9.82 5.11 8.10
C PHE A 42 10.89 6.20 8.03
N GLU A 43 10.90 7.11 9.02
CA GLU A 43 11.95 8.13 9.17
C GLU A 43 13.25 7.50 9.73
N ALA A 44 14.33 7.46 8.97
CA ALA A 44 15.64 7.10 9.53
C ALA A 44 16.13 8.21 10.51
N PRO A 45 16.83 7.87 11.61
CA PRO A 45 17.23 6.55 12.09
C PRO A 45 16.24 5.91 13.09
N LYS A 46 15.04 6.49 13.27
CA LYS A 46 14.02 6.02 14.22
C LYS A 46 12.83 5.43 13.47
N TYR A 47 12.85 4.11 13.28
CA TYR A 47 11.81 3.32 12.62
C TYR A 47 10.46 3.25 13.39
N ASP A 48 10.18 4.26 14.21
CA ASP A 48 9.04 4.35 15.10
C ASP A 48 8.04 5.42 14.61
N LYS A 49 8.36 6.14 13.52
CA LYS A 49 7.48 7.13 12.89
C LYS A 49 7.47 6.96 11.37
N LEU A 50 6.26 6.98 10.79
CA LEU A 50 6.08 7.03 9.35
C LEU A 50 6.56 8.37 8.79
N ASN A 51 7.28 8.32 7.67
CA ASN A 51 7.58 9.49 6.85
C ASN A 51 6.40 9.81 5.90
N ASP A 52 6.49 10.87 5.11
CA ASP A 52 5.42 11.27 4.19
C ASP A 52 4.99 10.17 3.22
N PHE A 53 5.95 9.38 2.71
CA PHE A 53 5.65 8.23 1.85
C PHE A 53 4.92 7.13 2.63
N GLY A 54 5.38 6.82 3.85
CA GLY A 54 4.79 5.82 4.71
C GLY A 54 3.35 6.15 5.07
N ILE A 55 3.04 7.42 5.37
CA ILE A 55 1.68 7.87 5.66
C ILE A 55 0.74 7.61 4.48
N LEU A 56 1.17 7.99 3.27
CA LEU A 56 0.37 7.76 2.05
C LEU A 56 0.20 6.27 1.75
N ALA A 57 1.27 5.48 1.92
CA ALA A 57 1.22 4.04 1.69
C ALA A 57 0.32 3.32 2.71
N ASP A 58 0.32 3.77 3.98
CA ASP A 58 -0.56 3.26 5.04
C ASP A 58 -2.03 3.62 4.78
N GLU A 59 -2.32 4.84 4.31
CA GLU A 59 -3.66 5.23 3.86
C GLU A 59 -4.16 4.33 2.72
N VAL A 60 -3.32 4.06 1.72
CA VAL A 60 -3.66 3.15 0.61
C VAL A 60 -3.88 1.72 1.09
N TYR A 61 -3.14 1.27 2.11
CA TYR A 61 -3.33 -0.02 2.74
C TYR A 61 -4.72 -0.12 3.37
N ASP A 62 -5.11 0.88 4.15
CA ASP A 62 -6.42 0.94 4.81
C ASP A 62 -7.55 0.99 3.77
N GLU A 63 -7.43 1.80 2.72
CA GLU A 63 -8.41 1.89 1.64
C GLU A 63 -8.66 0.53 0.96
N ILE A 64 -7.59 -0.21 0.65
CA ILE A 64 -7.70 -1.55 0.04
C ILE A 64 -8.30 -2.53 1.06
N TYR A 65 -7.90 -2.46 2.32
CA TYR A 65 -8.40 -3.34 3.37
C TYR A 65 -9.91 -3.16 3.60
N GLU A 66 -10.37 -1.92 3.78
CA GLU A 66 -11.76 -1.59 4.07
C GLU A 66 -12.71 -1.96 2.91
N LEU A 67 -12.28 -1.80 1.65
CA LEU A 67 -13.10 -2.12 0.49
C LEU A 67 -13.29 -3.63 0.26
N ASN A 68 -12.42 -4.47 0.85
CA ASN A 68 -12.35 -5.91 0.60
C ASN A 68 -12.59 -6.78 1.85
N MET A 69 -12.96 -6.18 2.98
CA MET A 69 -13.57 -6.91 4.11
C MET A 69 -15.02 -7.31 3.83
#